data_AF-A0A6C2TV81-F1
#
_entry.id   AF-A0A6C2TV81-F1
#
_cell.length_a   1.000
_cell.length_b   1.000
_cell.length_c   1.000
_cell.angle_alpha   90.00
_cell.angle_beta   90.00
_cell.angle_gamma   90.00
#
_symmetry.space_group_name_H-M   'P 1'
#
loop_
_entity.id
_entity.type
_entity.pdbx_description
1 polymer ?
#
loop_
_entity_poly.entity_id
_entity_poly.type
_entity_poly.pdbx_seq_one_letter_code
_entity_poly.pdbx_strand_id
1 'polypeptide(L)'
;MSKIRGKNTKPELLVRSMLHRAGYRFSLHRKDLPGKPDITLRKHKTVVFVHGCFWHRHKHCRVASTPKSNTEFWEHKFERNVANDRKHKRELRKLGWNVIVIWECELKDPEKVLVRLMNELTPEKVLHYPTAEDTSLIAAEAKAKYITKGKKGK
;
A
#
# COMPACT_ATOMS: atom_id res chain seq x y z
N MET A 1 2.73 -23.50 21.09
CA MET A 1 2.46 -22.65 19.90
C MET A 1 3.75 -22.34 19.13
N SER A 2 4.47 -23.34 18.60
CA SER A 2 5.80 -23.15 17.98
C SER A 2 5.83 -23.20 16.45
N LYS A 3 4.75 -23.63 15.78
CA LYS A 3 4.70 -23.80 14.31
C LYS A 3 4.18 -22.59 13.52
N ILE A 4 3.68 -21.55 14.20
CA ILE A 4 3.17 -20.35 13.53
C ILE A 4 4.31 -19.35 13.43
N ARG A 5 4.97 -19.33 12.27
CA ARG A 5 6.05 -18.39 11.98
C ARG A 5 5.48 -16.97 11.91
N GLY A 6 6.04 -16.05 12.69
CA GLY A 6 5.59 -14.65 12.73
C GLY A 6 6.14 -13.76 11.59
N LYS A 7 6.94 -14.31 10.66
CA LYS A 7 7.58 -13.60 9.55
C LYS A 7 7.75 -14.52 8.34
N ASN A 8 7.88 -13.95 7.14
CA ASN A 8 7.95 -14.66 5.87
C ASN A 8 6.79 -15.64 5.70
N THR A 9 5.59 -15.20 6.10
CA THR A 9 4.39 -15.99 5.89
C THR A 9 4.08 -16.07 4.39
N LYS A 10 3.37 -17.12 3.96
CA LYS A 10 2.92 -17.25 2.56
C LYS A 10 2.29 -15.96 2.00
N PRO A 11 1.34 -15.29 2.70
CA PRO A 11 0.77 -14.04 2.21
C PRO A 11 1.81 -12.91 2.06
N GLU A 12 2.75 -12.79 3.01
CA GLU A 12 3.81 -11.79 2.94
C GLU A 12 4.74 -12.00 1.73
N LEU A 13 5.17 -13.25 1.49
CA LEU A 13 6.00 -13.60 0.34
C LEU A 13 5.28 -13.32 -0.98
N LEU A 14 3.98 -13.58 -1.05
CA LEU A 14 3.16 -13.32 -2.23
C LEU A 14 3.10 -11.82 -2.53
N VAL A 15 2.82 -10.97 -1.53
CA VAL A 15 2.84 -9.50 -1.69
C VAL A 15 4.22 -9.01 -2.12
N ARG A 16 5.29 -9.52 -1.52
CA ARG A 16 6.66 -9.17 -1.91
C ARG A 16 6.96 -9.51 -3.37
N SER A 17 6.58 -10.70 -3.81
CA SER A 17 6.77 -11.14 -5.19
C SER A 17 5.99 -10.26 -6.17
N MET A 18 4.75 -9.90 -5.85
CA MET A 18 3.92 -9.02 -6.69
C MET A 18 4.54 -7.62 -6.84
N LEU A 19 4.92 -7.00 -5.72
CA LEU A 19 5.52 -5.67 -5.73
C LEU A 19 6.84 -5.64 -6.49
N HIS A 20 7.65 -6.68 -6.34
CA HIS A 20 8.91 -6.80 -7.07
C HIS A 20 8.69 -6.94 -8.58
N ARG A 21 7.72 -7.78 -9.00
CA ARG A 21 7.35 -7.92 -10.41
C ARG A 21 6.80 -6.62 -11.01
N ALA A 22 6.10 -5.82 -10.21
CA ALA A 22 5.61 -4.49 -10.59
C ALA A 22 6.69 -3.39 -10.54
N GLY A 23 7.95 -3.72 -10.24
CA GLY A 23 9.09 -2.78 -10.27
C GLY A 23 9.26 -1.91 -9.01
N TYR A 24 8.49 -2.15 -7.95
CA TYR A 24 8.62 -1.38 -6.71
C TYR A 24 9.82 -1.83 -5.88
N ARG A 25 10.58 -0.85 -5.37
CA ARG A 25 11.64 -1.07 -4.38
C ARG A 25 11.09 -0.82 -2.98
N PHE A 26 11.26 -1.79 -2.09
CA PHE A 26 10.77 -1.74 -0.71
C PHE A 26 11.81 -2.20 0.30
N SER A 27 11.66 -1.75 1.54
CA SER A 27 12.37 -2.28 2.71
C SER A 27 11.43 -3.16 3.52
N LEU A 28 11.95 -4.22 4.15
CA LEU A 28 11.17 -5.15 4.96
C LEU A 28 11.36 -4.88 6.44
N HIS A 29 10.31 -5.12 7.23
CA HIS A 29 10.33 -5.16 8.71
C HIS A 29 11.14 -4.04 9.37
N ARG A 30 10.89 -2.80 8.95
CA ARG A 30 11.58 -1.60 9.46
C ARG A 30 11.34 -1.46 10.96
N LYS A 31 12.39 -1.64 11.76
CA LYS A 31 12.32 -1.61 13.24
C LYS A 31 12.16 -0.20 13.80
N ASP A 32 12.50 0.81 13.02
CA ASP A 32 12.43 2.22 13.36
C ASP A 32 11.02 2.82 13.16
N LEU A 33 10.08 2.03 12.63
CA LEU A 33 8.69 2.47 12.42
C LEU A 33 7.74 1.77 13.41
N PRO A 34 6.73 2.50 13.93
CA PRO A 34 5.70 1.92 14.80
C PRO A 34 5.03 0.70 14.18
N GLY A 35 4.85 -0.35 14.98
CA GLY A 35 4.23 -1.60 14.54
C GLY A 35 5.08 -2.48 13.61
N LYS A 36 6.31 -2.08 13.26
CA LYS A 36 7.24 -2.87 12.42
C LYS A 36 6.56 -3.34 11.12
N PRO A 37 6.17 -2.41 10.23
CA PRO A 37 5.45 -2.74 9.01
C PRO A 37 6.18 -3.79 8.18
N ASP A 38 5.42 -4.69 7.57
CA ASP A 38 5.97 -5.79 6.77
C ASP A 38 6.74 -5.26 5.58
N ILE A 39 6.17 -4.27 4.90
CA ILE A 39 6.73 -3.67 3.69
C ILE A 39 6.68 -2.15 3.82
N THR A 40 7.79 -1.49 3.46
CA THR A 40 7.92 -0.03 3.48
C THR A 40 8.38 0.46 2.12
N LEU A 41 7.55 1.30 1.49
CA LEU A 41 7.80 1.95 0.21
C LEU A 41 8.20 3.40 0.46
N ARG A 42 9.50 3.62 0.70
CA ARG A 42 10.03 4.94 1.10
C ARG A 42 9.72 6.04 0.09
N LYS A 43 9.90 5.77 -1.20
CA LYS A 43 9.63 6.73 -2.30
C LYS A 43 8.20 7.27 -2.28
N HIS A 44 7.24 6.43 -1.87
CA HIS A 44 5.82 6.75 -1.84
C HIS A 44 5.33 7.14 -0.44
N LYS A 45 6.26 7.26 0.54
CA LYS A 45 5.95 7.47 1.96
C LYS A 45 4.82 6.55 2.45
N THR A 46 4.84 5.30 2.00
CA THR A 46 3.76 4.33 2.24
C THR A 46 4.30 3.10 2.97
N VAL A 47 3.55 2.62 3.95
CA VAL A 47 3.79 1.35 4.65
C VAL A 47 2.63 0.40 4.39
N VAL A 48 2.94 -0.87 4.26
CA VAL A 48 1.97 -1.94 4.01
C VAL A 48 2.09 -2.96 5.14
N PHE A 49 0.95 -3.24 5.76
CA PHE A 49 0.79 -4.35 6.72
C PHE A 49 0.08 -5.51 6.05
N VAL A 50 0.61 -6.72 6.20
CA VAL A 50 0.00 -7.95 5.72
C VAL A 50 -0.64 -8.66 6.91
N HIS A 51 -1.93 -8.42 7.12
CA HIS A 51 -2.66 -8.94 8.27
C HIS A 51 -3.25 -10.31 7.99
N GLY A 52 -2.93 -11.28 8.85
CA GLY A 52 -3.68 -12.54 8.93
C GLY A 52 -5.08 -12.29 9.48
N CYS A 53 -6.11 -12.76 8.76
CA CYS A 53 -7.51 -12.49 9.12
C CYS A 53 -7.87 -13.01 10.51
N PHE A 54 -7.28 -14.14 10.92
CA PHE A 54 -7.47 -14.75 12.23
C PHE A 54 -6.94 -13.86 13.37
N TRP A 55 -5.71 -13.34 13.24
CA TRP A 55 -5.01 -12.62 14.32
C TRP A 55 -5.52 -11.19 14.54
N HIS A 56 -5.91 -10.53 13.46
CA HIS A 56 -6.32 -9.11 13.47
C HIS A 56 -7.84 -8.93 13.33
N ARG A 57 -8.60 -10.04 13.37
CA ARG A 57 -10.07 -10.07 13.34
C ARG A 57 -10.66 -9.28 12.18
N HIS A 58 -10.36 -9.72 10.96
CA HIS A 58 -10.97 -9.13 9.77
C HIS A 58 -12.50 -9.24 9.84
N LYS A 59 -13.20 -8.10 9.76
CA LYS A 59 -14.66 -8.06 9.80
C LYS A 59 -15.25 -8.84 8.61
N HIS A 60 -16.35 -9.56 8.85
CA HIS A 60 -17.07 -10.36 7.84
C HIS A 60 -16.21 -11.41 7.11
N CYS A 61 -15.08 -11.83 7.70
CA CYS A 61 -14.20 -12.81 7.09
C CYS A 61 -14.44 -14.22 7.65
N ARG A 62 -14.67 -15.20 6.75
CA ARG A 62 -14.86 -16.62 7.11
C ARG A 62 -13.62 -17.26 7.76
N VAL A 63 -12.45 -16.65 7.58
CA VAL A 63 -11.15 -17.12 8.11
C VAL A 63 -10.92 -16.63 9.56
N ALA A 64 -11.67 -15.64 10.02
CA ALA A 64 -11.57 -15.10 11.38
C ALA A 64 -12.42 -15.90 12.39
N SER A 65 -12.23 -17.22 12.45
CA SER A 65 -12.93 -18.09 13.40
C SER A 65 -12.38 -17.94 14.83
N THR A 66 -13.25 -17.98 15.84
CA THR A 66 -12.84 -17.99 17.24
C THR A 66 -12.66 -19.44 17.71
N PRO A 67 -11.49 -19.82 18.26
CA PRO A 67 -11.29 -21.15 18.85
C PRO A 67 -12.27 -21.39 20.00
N LYS A 68 -12.88 -22.57 20.07
CA LYS A 68 -13.84 -22.94 21.14
C LYS A 68 -13.17 -23.19 22.50
N SER A 69 -11.86 -23.40 22.52
CA SER A 69 -11.07 -23.63 23.74
C SER A 69 -10.35 -22.36 24.18
N ASN A 70 -10.34 -22.08 25.48
CA ASN A 70 -9.63 -20.94 26.08
C ASN A 70 -10.07 -19.57 25.49
N THR A 71 -11.38 -19.41 25.34
CA THR A 71 -12.01 -18.28 24.65
C THR A 71 -11.60 -16.93 25.24
N GLU A 72 -11.61 -16.79 26.56
CA GLU A 72 -11.22 -15.57 27.27
C GLU A 72 -9.78 -15.13 26.93
N PHE A 73 -8.83 -16.07 26.94
CA PHE A 73 -7.46 -15.80 26.51
C PHE A 73 -7.39 -15.30 25.06
N TRP A 74 -8.14 -15.94 24.15
CA TRP A 74 -8.17 -15.56 22.74
C TRP A 74 -8.82 -14.19 22.53
N GLU A 75 -9.92 -13.90 23.22
CA GLU A 75 -10.62 -12.62 23.15
C GLU A 75 -9.71 -11.48 23.59
N HIS A 76 -9.09 -11.58 24.77
CA HIS A 76 -8.13 -10.58 25.24
C HIS A 76 -6.93 -10.44 24.30
N LYS A 77 -6.44 -11.53 23.71
CA LYS A 77 -5.33 -11.50 22.76
C LYS A 77 -5.72 -10.78 21.46
N PHE A 78 -6.92 -11.06 20.93
CA PHE A 78 -7.42 -10.41 19.74
C PHE A 78 -7.67 -8.92 19.97
N GLU A 79 -8.28 -8.58 21.11
CA GLU A 79 -8.53 -7.19 21.48
C GLU A 79 -7.22 -6.39 21.59
N ARG A 80 -6.21 -6.96 22.24
CA ARG A 80 -4.87 -6.37 22.33
C ARG A 80 -4.24 -6.16 20.95
N ASN A 81 -4.34 -7.12 20.05
CA ASN A 81 -3.83 -6.99 18.68
C ASN A 81 -4.53 -5.84 17.93
N VAL A 82 -5.86 -5.80 17.96
CA VAL A 82 -6.66 -4.76 17.31
C VAL A 82 -6.36 -3.37 17.90
N ALA A 83 -6.20 -3.27 19.23
CA ALA A 83 -5.82 -2.04 19.90
C ALA A 83 -4.43 -1.56 19.46
N ASN A 84 -3.45 -2.47 19.40
CA ASN A 84 -2.10 -2.17 18.92
C ASN A 84 -2.10 -1.75 17.45
N ASP A 85 -2.87 -2.40 16.57
CA ASP A 85 -2.99 -2.00 15.17
C ASP A 85 -3.53 -0.57 15.05
N ARG A 86 -4.57 -0.23 15.82
CA ARG A 86 -5.14 1.13 15.84
C ARG A 86 -4.11 2.15 16.32
N LYS A 87 -3.33 1.82 17.35
CA LYS A 87 -2.25 2.67 17.88
C LYS A 87 -1.17 2.91 16.82
N HIS A 88 -0.59 1.84 16.26
CA HIS A 88 0.50 1.96 15.29
C HIS A 88 0.06 2.67 14.01
N LYS A 89 -1.14 2.38 13.48
CA LYS A 89 -1.70 3.10 12.33
C LYS A 89 -1.81 4.60 12.59
N ARG A 90 -2.23 4.99 13.80
CA ARG A 90 -2.33 6.41 14.18
C ARG A 90 -0.95 7.07 14.25
N GLU A 91 0.02 6.42 14.88
CA GLU A 91 1.40 6.93 15.00
C GLU A 91 2.06 7.09 13.63
N LEU A 92 1.92 6.09 12.75
CA LEU A 92 2.43 6.16 11.38
C LEU A 92 1.81 7.30 10.57
N ARG A 93 0.50 7.50 10.66
CA ARG A 93 -0.17 8.63 10.00
C ARG A 93 0.28 9.98 10.55
N LYS A 94 0.52 10.09 11.87
CA LYS A 94 1.11 11.30 12.48
C LYS A 94 2.51 11.60 11.96
N LEU A 95 3.30 10.56 11.69
CA LEU A 95 4.60 10.67 11.02
C LEU A 95 4.48 10.96 9.50
N GLY A 96 3.25 11.10 9.00
CA GLY A 96 2.91 11.41 7.62
C GLY A 96 3.06 10.23 6.67
N TRP A 97 3.08 8.99 7.18
CA TRP A 97 3.07 7.80 6.33
C TRP A 97 1.65 7.46 5.91
N ASN A 98 1.48 7.11 4.63
CA ASN A 98 0.29 6.42 4.17
C ASN A 98 0.34 4.97 4.68
N VAL A 99 -0.77 4.45 5.18
CA VAL A 99 -0.83 3.12 5.80
C VAL A 99 -1.86 2.26 5.10
N ILE A 100 -1.38 1.26 4.37
CA ILE A 100 -2.18 0.29 3.64
C ILE A 100 -2.20 -1.02 4.42
N VAL A 101 -3.37 -1.64 4.51
CA VAL A 101 -3.53 -2.97 5.12
C VAL A 101 -4.02 -3.92 4.03
N ILE A 102 -3.27 -5.00 3.83
CA ILE A 102 -3.67 -6.11 2.96
C ILE A 102 -4.03 -7.27 3.85
N TRP A 103 -5.23 -7.81 3.67
CA TRP A 103 -5.69 -8.97 4.40
C TRP A 103 -5.34 -10.25 3.65
N GLU A 104 -4.96 -11.28 4.40
CA GLU A 104 -4.64 -12.60 3.83
C GLU A 104 -5.77 -13.15 2.94
N CYS A 105 -7.04 -12.93 3.29
CA CYS A 105 -8.17 -13.38 2.47
C CYS A 105 -8.31 -12.63 1.14
N GLU A 106 -7.79 -11.41 1.02
CA GLU A 106 -7.81 -10.64 -0.24
C GLU A 106 -6.79 -11.22 -1.24
N LEU A 107 -5.73 -11.85 -0.75
CA LEU A 107 -4.68 -12.45 -1.57
C LEU A 107 -5.10 -13.72 -2.34
N LYS A 108 -6.38 -14.10 -2.24
CA LYS A 108 -6.99 -15.05 -3.18
C LYS A 108 -7.02 -14.49 -4.60
N ASP A 109 -7.12 -13.16 -4.72
CA ASP A 109 -7.05 -12.44 -6.00
C ASP A 109 -5.88 -11.43 -5.94
N PRO A 110 -4.66 -11.91 -6.19
CA PRO A 110 -3.45 -11.11 -6.07
C PRO A 110 -3.42 -9.90 -7.02
N GLU A 111 -3.96 -10.06 -8.23
CA GLU A 111 -3.95 -9.01 -9.25
C GLU A 111 -4.83 -7.83 -8.84
N LYS A 112 -6.03 -8.10 -8.31
CA LYS A 112 -6.92 -7.06 -7.79
C LYS A 112 -6.28 -6.28 -6.63
N VAL A 113 -5.58 -6.98 -5.73
CA VAL A 113 -4.84 -6.35 -4.63
C VAL A 113 -3.72 -5.46 -5.15
N LEU A 114 -2.99 -5.91 -6.18
CA LEU A 114 -1.92 -5.13 -6.80
C LEU A 114 -2.47 -3.87 -7.46
N VAL A 115 -3.56 -3.96 -8.23
CA VAL A 115 -4.19 -2.78 -8.86
C VAL A 115 -4.64 -1.76 -7.82
N ARG A 116 -5.30 -2.20 -6.75
CA ARG A 116 -5.69 -1.31 -5.63
C ARG A 116 -4.47 -0.61 -5.05
N LEU A 117 -3.41 -1.38 -4.77
CA LEU A 117 -2.20 -0.85 -4.17
C LEU A 117 -1.48 0.13 -5.10
N MET A 118 -1.42 -0.15 -6.41
CA MET A 118 -0.85 0.76 -7.39
C MET A 118 -1.61 2.09 -7.41
N ASN A 119 -2.94 2.07 -7.43
CA ASN A 119 -3.77 3.28 -7.38
C ASN A 119 -3.52 4.12 -6.12
N GLU A 120 -3.37 3.47 -4.96
CA GLU A 120 -3.08 4.16 -3.69
C GLU A 120 -1.65 4.71 -3.60
N LEU A 121 -0.69 4.11 -4.32
CA LEU A 121 0.69 4.58 -4.38
C LEU A 121 0.93 5.71 -5.38
N THR A 122 -0.04 5.94 -6.27
CA THR A 122 -0.05 7.05 -7.23
C THR A 122 -1.12 8.06 -6.85
N PRO A 123 -0.89 8.90 -5.81
CA PRO A 123 -1.72 10.07 -5.62
C PRO A 123 -1.36 11.04 -6.76
N GLU A 124 -2.18 11.12 -7.80
CA GLU A 124 -2.15 12.14 -8.86
C GLU A 124 -0.79 12.82 -9.10
N LYS A 125 0.12 12.07 -9.72
CA LYS A 125 0.86 12.61 -10.85
C LYS A 125 0.65 11.62 -11.98
N VAL A 126 -0.50 11.76 -12.65
CA VAL A 126 -0.60 11.33 -14.04
C VAL A 126 0.49 12.14 -14.75
N LEU A 127 1.64 11.53 -14.98
CA LEU A 127 2.50 11.96 -16.08
C LEU A 127 1.67 11.69 -17.32
N HIS A 128 0.87 12.69 -17.73
CA HIS A 128 0.26 12.70 -19.05
C HIS A 128 1.42 12.70 -20.02
N TYR A 129 1.77 11.52 -20.55
CA TYR A 129 2.66 11.44 -21.69
C TYR A 129 1.83 11.96 -22.86
N PRO A 130 2.18 13.12 -23.44
CA PRO A 130 1.38 13.68 -24.51
C PRO A 130 1.29 12.64 -25.63
N THR A 131 0.07 12.31 -26.02
CA THR A 131 -0.17 11.50 -27.21
C THR A 131 0.31 12.27 -28.46
N ALA A 132 0.37 11.60 -29.62
CA ALA A 132 0.72 12.25 -30.88
C ALA A 132 -0.20 13.45 -31.20
N GLU A 133 -1.45 13.40 -30.75
CA GLU A 133 -2.43 14.48 -30.90
C GLU A 133 -2.11 15.65 -29.94
N ASP A 134 -1.78 15.35 -28.68
CA ASP A 134 -1.41 16.36 -27.68
C ASP A 134 -0.10 17.09 -28.03
N THR A 135 0.90 16.37 -28.55
CA THR A 135 2.16 16.98 -29.00
C THR A 135 1.96 17.92 -30.18
N SER A 136 1.03 17.59 -31.08
CA SER A 136 0.70 18.41 -32.25
C SER A 136 0.04 19.73 -31.84
N LEU A 137 -0.88 19.68 -30.86
CA LEU A 137 -1.52 20.86 -30.28
C LEU A 137 -0.51 21.77 -29.57
N ILE A 138 0.37 21.20 -28.73
CA ILE A 138 1.41 21.96 -28.02
C ILE A 138 2.39 22.62 -29.01
N ALA A 139 2.78 21.90 -30.07
CA ALA A 139 3.66 22.45 -31.11
C ALA A 139 2.99 23.56 -31.93
N ALA A 140 1.69 23.43 -32.23
CA ALA A 140 0.91 24.44 -32.93
C ALA A 140 0.77 25.72 -32.09
N GLU A 141 0.46 25.59 -30.80
CA GLU A 141 0.38 26.72 -29.87
C GLU A 141 1.74 27.41 -29.66
N ALA A 142 2.82 26.65 -29.55
CA ALA A 142 4.17 27.20 -29.42
C ALA A 142 4.58 27.99 -30.68
N LYS A 143 4.27 27.49 -31.88
CA LYS A 143 4.48 28.21 -33.14
C LYS A 143 3.66 29.50 -33.21
N ALA A 144 2.38 29.46 -32.82
CA ALA A 144 1.52 30.65 -32.81
C ALA A 144 2.03 31.73 -31.83
N LYS A 145 2.52 31.32 -30.64
CA LYS A 145 3.13 32.22 -29.65
C LYS A 145 4.47 32.82 -30.12
N TYR A 146 5.24 32.09 -30.93
CA TYR A 146 6.49 32.61 -31.50
C TYR A 146 6.23 33.65 -32.61
N ILE A 147 5.28 33.39 -33.50
CA ILE A 147 4.91 34.29 -34.61
C ILE A 147 4.35 35.63 -34.09
N THR A 148 3.60 35.60 -32.98
CA THR A 148 3.03 36.80 -32.36
C THR A 148 4.05 37.66 -31.62
N LYS A 149 5.12 37.07 -31.07
CA LYS A 149 6.24 37.81 -30.46
C LYS A 149 7.15 38.53 -31.47
N GLY A 150 7.18 38.09 -32.73
CA GLY A 150 8.01 38.68 -33.79
C GLY A 150 7.48 39.98 -34.42
N LYS A 151 6.27 40.46 -34.05
CA LYS A 151 5.64 41.65 -34.68
C LYS A 151 5.62 42.93 -33.83
N LYS A 152 6.21 42.95 -32.63
CA LYS A 152 6.36 44.16 -31.81
C LYS A 152 7.83 44.56 -31.72
N GLY A 153 8.32 45.25 -32.74
CA GLY A 153 9.70 45.70 -32.81
C GLY A 153 9.98 46.53 -34.07
N LYS A 154 9.22 47.63 -34.24
CA LYS A 154 9.62 48.85 -34.94
C LYS A 154 8.88 50.01 -34.31
#